data_AF-A0A8H8N2B2-F1
#
_entry.id   AF-A0A8H8N2B2-F1
#
_cell.length_a   1.000
_cell.length_b   1.000
_cell.length_c   1.000
_cell.angle_alpha   90.00
_cell.angle_beta   90.00
_cell.angle_gamma   90.00
#
_symmetry.space_group_name_H-M   'P 1'
#
loop_
_entity.id
_entity.type
_entity.pdbx_description
1 polymer ?
#
loop_
_entity_poly.entity_id
_entity_poly.type
_entity_poly.pdbx_seq_one_letter_code
_entity_poly.pdbx_strand_id
1 'polypeptide(L)'
;MSAVGPSAETSSTQPAIQTVSSSHGRVSGKGWKSQKVAKRRSYLQSNLKSKSWEERMRNKEQENAIKKLHKEMVEEKAAEAARRRAVSQERKKARAEKIRLEELAAKMSAKKAERLRRKAGRSKKVNG
;
A
#
# COMPACT_ATOMS: atom_id res chain seq x y z
N MET A 1 90.14 -58.21 -1.16
CA MET A 1 89.90 -57.91 0.27
C MET A 1 89.84 -56.40 0.41
N SER A 2 88.71 -55.88 0.95
CA SER A 2 88.51 -54.57 1.61
C SER A 2 88.82 -53.29 0.79
N ALA A 3 88.01 -52.23 0.77
CA ALA A 3 87.08 -51.73 1.78
C ALA A 3 85.91 -50.92 1.17
N VAL A 4 84.87 -50.78 1.99
CA VAL A 4 83.54 -50.21 1.76
C VAL A 4 83.40 -48.84 2.44
N GLY A 5 82.86 -47.85 1.71
CA GLY A 5 82.00 -46.72 2.16
C GLY A 5 82.64 -45.52 2.89
N PRO A 6 81.89 -44.43 3.20
CA PRO A 6 80.55 -43.99 2.72
C PRO A 6 80.45 -42.46 2.45
N SER A 7 79.40 -41.98 1.75
CA SER A 7 78.67 -40.75 2.17
C SER A 7 77.36 -40.59 1.39
N ALA A 8 76.29 -40.68 2.16
CA ALA A 8 74.91 -40.51 1.76
C ALA A 8 74.55 -39.03 1.75
N GLU A 9 73.82 -38.57 0.74
CA GLU A 9 72.85 -37.48 0.89
C GLU A 9 71.64 -37.73 -0.02
N THR A 10 70.70 -38.55 0.47
CA THR A 10 69.32 -38.55 -0.04
C THR A 10 68.56 -37.45 0.68
N SER A 11 68.47 -36.27 0.06
CA SER A 11 67.62 -35.19 0.53
C SER A 11 66.14 -35.59 0.37
N SER A 12 65.56 -36.11 1.45
CA SER A 12 64.12 -36.37 1.52
C SER A 12 63.36 -35.03 1.54
N THR A 13 62.93 -34.57 0.37
CA THR A 13 61.93 -33.50 0.26
C THR A 13 60.59 -34.05 0.75
N GLN A 14 60.30 -33.87 2.03
CA GLN A 14 58.97 -34.10 2.59
C GLN A 14 57.99 -33.11 1.95
N PRO A 15 56.80 -33.54 1.48
CA PRO A 15 55.79 -32.61 1.00
C PRO A 15 55.27 -31.79 2.19
N ALA A 16 55.58 -30.49 2.21
CA ALA A 16 55.04 -29.57 3.21
C ALA A 16 53.50 -29.60 3.14
N ILE A 17 52.88 -30.13 4.19
CA ILE A 17 51.42 -30.19 4.33
C ILE A 17 50.92 -28.76 4.47
N GLN A 18 50.33 -28.22 3.40
CA GLN A 18 49.73 -26.89 3.43
C GLN A 18 48.51 -26.91 4.35
N THR A 19 48.60 -26.19 5.46
CA THR A 19 47.46 -26.03 6.37
C THR A 19 46.51 -25.00 5.77
N VAL A 20 45.31 -25.44 5.40
CA VAL A 20 44.27 -24.54 4.86
C VAL A 20 43.90 -23.47 5.89
N SER A 21 44.03 -22.20 5.51
CA SER A 21 43.72 -21.05 6.37
C SER A 21 42.23 -20.99 6.65
N SER A 22 41.83 -20.89 7.93
CA SER A 22 40.44 -20.69 8.30
C SER A 22 39.98 -19.27 7.90
N SER A 23 38.71 -19.10 7.52
CA SER A 23 38.19 -17.80 7.07
C SER A 23 38.22 -16.68 8.13
N HIS A 24 38.59 -16.98 9.39
CA HIS A 24 38.66 -16.04 10.51
C HIS A 24 40.11 -15.73 10.95
N GLY A 25 41.09 -15.96 10.09
CA GLY A 25 42.50 -15.66 10.39
C GLY A 25 43.24 -16.77 11.15
N ARG A 26 44.46 -16.44 11.61
CA ARG A 26 45.50 -17.35 12.13
C ARG A 26 45.12 -18.01 13.47
N VAL A 27 44.12 -18.89 13.46
CA VAL A 27 43.85 -19.81 14.58
C VAL A 27 44.54 -21.13 14.25
N SER A 28 45.78 -21.27 14.71
CA SER A 28 46.48 -22.55 14.72
C SER A 28 45.65 -23.58 15.49
N GLY A 29 45.35 -24.73 14.87
CA GLY A 29 44.80 -25.89 15.59
C GLY A 29 43.48 -26.50 15.07
N LYS A 30 42.85 -25.96 14.01
CA LYS A 30 41.57 -26.51 13.48
C LYS A 30 41.56 -26.82 11.98
N GLY A 31 42.72 -27.12 11.38
CA GLY A 31 42.81 -27.48 9.96
C GLY A 31 42.11 -28.80 9.59
N TRP A 32 41.85 -29.67 10.56
CA TRP A 32 41.11 -30.93 10.38
C TRP A 32 39.59 -30.75 10.35
N LYS A 33 39.07 -29.56 10.72
CA LYS A 33 37.64 -29.27 10.65
C LYS A 33 37.31 -28.68 9.27
N SER A 34 36.26 -29.18 8.65
CA SER A 34 35.75 -28.60 7.41
C SER A 34 35.25 -27.17 7.64
N GLN A 35 35.47 -26.29 6.65
CA GLN A 35 34.97 -24.92 6.69
C GLN A 35 33.43 -24.94 6.71
N LYS A 36 32.83 -24.22 7.68
CA LYS A 36 31.39 -24.04 7.71
C LYS A 36 30.96 -23.18 6.52
N VAL A 37 30.17 -23.73 5.61
CA VAL A 37 29.56 -23.03 4.47
C VAL A 37 28.05 -22.98 4.66
N ALA A 38 27.41 -21.92 4.16
CA ALA A 38 25.94 -21.82 4.15
C ALA A 38 25.34 -23.04 3.43
N LYS A 39 24.57 -23.86 4.16
CA LYS A 39 23.97 -25.07 3.63
C LYS A 39 22.70 -24.73 2.85
N ARG A 40 22.70 -24.95 1.53
CA ARG A 40 21.47 -24.82 0.72
C ARG A 40 20.54 -26.00 1.01
N ARG A 41 19.34 -25.72 1.54
CA ARG A 41 18.35 -26.77 1.80
C ARG A 41 17.55 -27.09 0.53
N SER A 42 17.82 -28.26 -0.05
CA SER A 42 17.17 -28.75 -1.28
C SER A 42 15.68 -29.08 -1.12
N TYR A 43 15.25 -29.47 0.08
CA TYR A 43 13.88 -29.93 0.35
C TYR A 43 12.90 -28.80 0.75
N LEU A 44 13.32 -27.53 0.71
CA LEU A 44 12.36 -26.45 0.93
C LEU A 44 11.31 -26.48 -0.19
N GLN A 45 10.03 -26.34 0.16
CA GLN A 45 8.97 -26.21 -0.84
C GLN A 45 9.26 -24.98 -1.72
N SER A 46 8.83 -25.00 -2.98
CA SER A 46 9.07 -23.92 -3.95
C SER A 46 8.70 -22.53 -3.42
N ASN A 47 7.62 -22.44 -2.63
CA ASN A 47 7.12 -21.21 -2.02
C ASN A 47 8.03 -20.66 -0.90
N LEU A 48 8.84 -21.53 -0.27
CA LEU A 48 9.79 -21.21 0.78
C LEU A 48 11.22 -21.00 0.25
N LYS A 49 11.48 -21.38 -1.02
CA LYS A 49 12.74 -21.05 -1.67
C LYS A 49 12.79 -19.53 -1.86
N SER A 50 13.93 -18.93 -1.55
CA SER A 50 14.18 -17.52 -1.88
C SER A 50 14.03 -17.34 -3.39
N LYS A 51 12.90 -16.77 -3.82
CA LYS A 51 12.68 -16.36 -5.21
C LYS A 51 13.85 -15.49 -5.67
N SER A 52 14.21 -15.59 -6.95
CA SER A 52 15.19 -14.68 -7.52
C SER A 52 14.74 -13.23 -7.28
N TRP A 53 15.68 -12.31 -7.18
CA TRP A 53 15.33 -10.89 -7.04
C TRP A 53 14.38 -10.42 -8.16
N GLU A 54 14.63 -10.90 -9.38
CA GLU A 54 13.81 -10.63 -10.56
C GLU A 54 12.36 -11.10 -10.40
N GLU A 55 12.14 -12.32 -9.89
CA GLU A 55 10.79 -12.82 -9.64
C GLU A 55 10.05 -11.99 -8.57
N ARG A 56 10.76 -11.48 -7.55
CA ARG A 56 10.17 -10.59 -6.55
C ARG A 56 9.76 -9.26 -7.15
N MET A 57 10.60 -8.70 -8.02
CA MET A 57 10.29 -7.45 -8.72
C MET A 57 9.10 -7.61 -9.66
N ARG A 58 9.02 -8.73 -10.41
CA ARG A 58 7.88 -9.04 -11.28
C ARG A 58 6.57 -9.15 -10.50
N ASN A 59 6.56 -9.84 -9.36
CA ASN A 59 5.35 -9.94 -8.53
C ASN A 59 4.93 -8.57 -7.98
N LYS A 60 5.91 -7.75 -7.54
CA LYS A 60 5.64 -6.40 -7.05
C LYS A 60 5.03 -5.50 -8.13
N GLU A 61 5.53 -5.61 -9.37
CA GLU A 61 4.98 -4.87 -10.51
C GLU A 61 3.53 -5.30 -10.81
N GLN A 62 3.26 -6.60 -10.82
CA GLN A 62 1.90 -7.14 -10.98
C GLN A 62 0.95 -6.66 -9.89
N GLU A 63 1.37 -6.72 -8.62
CA GLU A 63 0.58 -6.21 -7.50
C GLU A 63 0.30 -4.71 -7.61
N ASN A 64 1.28 -3.92 -8.05
CA ASN A 64 1.12 -2.49 -8.26
C ASN A 64 0.13 -2.20 -9.40
N ALA A 65 0.19 -2.97 -10.49
CA ALA A 65 -0.77 -2.85 -11.59
C ALA A 65 -2.20 -3.16 -11.15
N ILE A 66 -2.39 -4.24 -10.37
CA ILE A 66 -3.70 -4.61 -9.80
C ILE A 66 -4.22 -3.51 -8.86
N LYS A 67 -3.37 -2.99 -7.97
CA LYS A 67 -3.75 -1.91 -7.04
C LYS A 67 -4.13 -0.63 -7.76
N LYS A 68 -3.41 -0.29 -8.84
CA LYS A 68 -3.73 0.87 -9.68
C LYS A 68 -5.12 0.73 -10.31
N LEU A 69 -5.38 -0.42 -10.95
CA LEU A 69 -6.68 -0.70 -11.57
C LEU A 69 -7.82 -0.68 -10.53
N HIS A 70 -7.62 -1.28 -9.36
CA HIS A 70 -8.59 -1.24 -8.28
C HIS A 70 -8.88 0.19 -7.80
N LYS A 71 -7.84 1.02 -7.66
CA LYS A 71 -7.96 2.41 -7.25
C LYS A 71 -8.78 3.21 -8.27
N GLU A 72 -8.46 3.08 -9.55
CA GLU A 72 -9.18 3.74 -10.65
C GLU A 72 -10.68 3.37 -10.61
N MET A 73 -11.01 2.07 -10.48
CA MET A 73 -12.40 1.60 -10.40
C MET A 73 -13.17 2.18 -9.20
N VAL A 74 -12.52 2.25 -8.04
CA VAL A 74 -13.15 2.80 -6.81
C VAL A 74 -13.36 4.31 -6.95
N GLU A 75 -12.38 5.03 -7.50
CA GLU A 75 -12.46 6.48 -7.71
C GLU A 75 -13.58 6.84 -8.70
N GLU A 76 -13.70 6.12 -9.81
CA GLU A 76 -14.78 6.32 -10.78
C GLU A 76 -16.16 6.12 -10.15
N LYS A 77 -16.34 5.02 -9.41
CA LYS A 77 -17.60 4.72 -8.72
C LYS A 77 -17.94 5.77 -7.66
N ALA A 78 -16.94 6.22 -6.90
CA ALA A 78 -17.11 7.25 -5.89
C ALA A 78 -17.46 8.61 -6.51
N ALA A 79 -16.82 8.97 -7.62
CA ALA A 79 -17.09 10.20 -8.37
C ALA A 79 -18.52 10.23 -8.92
N GLU A 80 -19.00 9.11 -9.48
CA GLU A 80 -20.37 9.02 -9.97
C GLU A 80 -21.39 9.16 -8.82
N ALA A 81 -21.17 8.45 -7.71
CA ALA A 81 -22.02 8.56 -6.52
C ALA A 81 -22.04 9.99 -5.96
N ALA A 82 -20.89 10.66 -5.92
CA ALA A 82 -20.77 12.05 -5.50
C ALA A 82 -21.55 12.99 -6.44
N ARG A 83 -21.45 12.80 -7.77
CA ARG A 83 -22.20 13.58 -8.76
C ARG A 83 -23.71 13.44 -8.54
N ARG A 84 -24.21 12.22 -8.38
CA ARG A 84 -25.65 11.97 -8.12
C ARG A 84 -26.14 12.65 -6.83
N ARG A 85 -25.31 12.61 -5.77
CA ARG A 85 -25.60 13.30 -4.50
C ARG A 85 -25.62 14.81 -4.68
N ALA A 86 -24.64 15.39 -5.38
CA ALA A 86 -24.55 16.83 -5.62
C ALA A 86 -25.80 17.35 -6.36
N VAL A 87 -26.20 16.70 -7.45
CA VAL A 87 -27.41 17.05 -8.21
C VAL A 87 -28.67 16.96 -7.33
N SER A 88 -28.77 15.92 -6.51
CA SER A 88 -29.92 15.76 -5.61
C SER A 88 -29.98 16.84 -4.54
N GLN A 89 -28.84 17.22 -3.98
CA GLN A 89 -28.73 18.30 -3.01
C GLN A 89 -29.07 19.65 -3.64
N GLU A 90 -28.56 19.93 -4.84
CA GLU A 90 -28.89 21.14 -5.59
C GLU A 90 -30.40 21.26 -5.84
N ARG A 91 -31.03 20.18 -6.31
CA ARG A 91 -32.49 20.12 -6.50
C ARG A 91 -33.26 20.32 -5.19
N LYS A 92 -32.72 19.87 -4.06
CA LYS A 92 -33.35 20.08 -2.74
C LYS A 92 -33.21 21.53 -2.30
N LYS A 93 -32.03 22.14 -2.47
CA LYS A 93 -31.76 23.55 -2.15
C LYS A 93 -32.64 24.48 -2.99
N ALA A 94 -32.68 24.29 -4.31
CA ALA A 94 -33.51 25.10 -5.21
C ALA A 94 -35.01 25.01 -4.84
N ARG A 95 -35.51 23.82 -4.48
CA ARG A 95 -36.89 23.65 -4.01
C ARG A 95 -37.14 24.36 -2.67
N ALA A 96 -36.22 24.23 -1.72
CA ALA A 96 -36.33 24.89 -0.42
C ALA A 96 -36.31 26.41 -0.54
N GLU A 97 -35.47 26.95 -1.42
CA GLU A 97 -35.42 28.39 -1.72
C GLU A 97 -36.71 28.88 -2.37
N LYS A 98 -37.24 28.13 -3.36
CA LYS A 98 -38.51 28.44 -3.99
C LYS A 98 -39.65 28.49 -2.97
N ILE A 99 -39.77 27.46 -2.12
CA ILE A 99 -40.78 27.40 -1.06
C ILE A 99 -40.63 28.58 -0.09
N ARG A 100 -39.40 28.91 0.33
CA ARG A 100 -39.15 30.06 1.20
C ARG A 100 -39.61 31.37 0.57
N LEU A 101 -39.35 31.58 -0.71
CA LEU A 101 -39.77 32.78 -1.43
C LEU A 101 -41.30 32.84 -1.57
N GLU A 102 -41.94 31.73 -1.88
CA GLU A 102 -43.41 31.62 -1.95
C GLU A 102 -44.06 31.90 -0.59
N GLU A 103 -43.53 31.36 0.51
CA GLU A 103 -44.01 31.65 1.86
C GLU A 103 -43.86 33.13 2.23
N LEU A 104 -42.74 33.76 1.85
CA LEU A 104 -42.52 35.19 2.07
C LEU A 104 -43.50 36.02 1.25
N ALA A 105 -43.71 35.68 -0.03
CA ALA A 105 -44.69 36.34 -0.89
C ALA A 105 -46.11 36.19 -0.34
N ALA A 106 -46.49 35.00 0.12
CA ALA A 106 -47.78 34.73 0.74
C ALA A 106 -47.98 35.56 2.02
N LYS A 107 -46.97 35.65 2.89
CA LYS A 107 -47.01 36.51 4.10
C LYS A 107 -47.20 37.98 3.73
N MET A 108 -46.52 38.47 2.70
CA MET A 108 -46.66 39.87 2.25
C MET A 108 -48.03 40.13 1.61
N SER A 109 -48.53 39.20 0.81
CA SER A 109 -49.88 39.24 0.23
C SER A 109 -50.95 39.28 1.34
N ALA A 110 -50.84 38.42 2.34
CA ALA A 110 -51.74 38.40 3.49
C ALA A 110 -51.71 39.72 4.28
N LYS A 111 -50.51 40.28 4.54
CA LYS A 111 -50.38 41.61 5.16
C LYS A 111 -51.01 42.72 4.32
N LYS A 112 -50.89 42.66 2.99
CA LYS A 112 -51.53 43.62 2.08
C LYS A 112 -53.05 43.50 2.12
N ALA A 113 -53.58 42.28 2.07
CA ALA A 113 -55.02 42.03 2.21
C ALA A 113 -55.56 42.54 3.56
N GLU A 114 -54.81 42.33 4.65
CA GLU A 114 -55.17 42.84 5.97
C GLU A 114 -55.19 44.38 6.01
N ARG A 115 -54.21 45.05 5.39
CA ARG A 115 -54.18 46.52 5.27
C ARG A 115 -55.39 47.05 4.49
N LEU A 116 -55.74 46.41 3.38
CA LEU A 116 -56.92 46.78 2.59
C LEU A 116 -58.21 46.58 3.41
N ARG A 117 -58.32 45.49 4.16
CA ARG A 117 -59.45 45.26 5.09
C ARG A 117 -59.56 46.34 6.16
N ARG A 118 -58.44 46.78 6.74
CA ARG A 118 -58.40 47.91 7.68
C ARG A 118 -58.83 49.22 7.02
N LYS A 119 -58.31 49.52 5.82
CA LYS A 119 -58.65 50.74 5.07
C LYS A 119 -60.13 50.80 4.67
N ALA A 120 -60.71 49.65 4.32
CA ALA A 120 -62.13 49.55 4.02
C ALA A 120 -63.04 49.75 5.26
N GLY A 121 -62.49 49.92 6.46
CA GLY A 121 -63.26 50.19 7.69
C GLY A 121 -64.24 49.07 8.07
N ARG A 122 -64.12 47.90 7.44
CA ARG A 122 -65.09 46.79 7.59
C ARG A 122 -64.87 46.16 8.97
N SER A 123 -65.65 46.60 9.95
CA SER A 123 -65.63 46.03 11.29
C SER A 123 -66.04 44.56 11.23
N LYS A 124 -65.49 43.71 12.11
CA LYS A 124 -65.82 42.28 12.21
C LYS A 124 -67.30 42.04 12.56
N LYS A 125 -68.04 43.10 12.89
CA LYS A 125 -69.45 43.12 13.32
C LYS A 125 -70.31 43.60 12.14
N VAL A 126 -70.48 42.75 11.14
CA VAL A 126 -71.61 42.86 10.21
C VAL A 126 -72.33 41.54 10.33
N ASN A 127 -73.44 41.53 11.09
CA ASN A 127 -74.32 40.38 11.22
C ASN A 127 -74.92 40.03 9.85
N GLY A 128 -75.05 38.72 9.60
CA GLY A 128 -75.57 38.10 8.39
C GLY A 128 -75.13 36.64 8.38
#